data_AF-A0A2W4R062-F1
#
_entry.id   AF-A0A2W4R062-F1
#
_cell.length_a   1.000
_cell.length_b   1.000
_cell.length_c   1.000
_cell.angle_alpha   90.00
_cell.angle_beta   90.00
_cell.angle_gamma   90.00
#
_symmetry.space_group_name_H-M   'P 1'
#
loop_
_entity.id
_entity.type
_entity.pdbx_description
1 polymer ?
#
loop_
_entity_poly.entity_id
_entity_poly.type
_entity_poly.pdbx_seq_one_letter_code
_entity_poly.pdbx_strand_id
1 'polypeptide(L)' 'MGVKAPMIQPGEMAPDFTLESTEGTFTLSALRGRKRVLIIFYPKDNTPG' A
#
# COMPACT_ATOMS: atom_id res chain seq x y z
N MET A 1 10.91 22.40 6.15
CA MET A 1 10.61 21.45 7.24
C MET A 1 10.09 20.19 6.57
N GLY A 2 10.97 19.20 6.33
CA GLY A 2 10.56 17.96 5.65
C GLY A 2 9.76 17.10 6.61
N VAL A 3 8.52 16.77 6.25
CA VAL A 3 7.71 15.82 7.02
C VAL A 3 8.40 14.47 6.89
N LYS A 4 9.06 14.01 7.95
CA LYS A 4 9.61 12.65 8.00
C LYS A 4 8.40 11.72 8.07
N ALA A 5 8.04 11.11 6.95
CA ALA A 5 7.04 10.04 6.96
C ALA A 5 7.51 8.97 7.97
N PRO A 6 6.63 8.52 8.88
CA PRO A 6 7.02 7.52 9.86
C PRO A 6 7.51 6.27 9.12
N MET A 7 8.71 5.79 9.48
CA MET A 7 9.18 4.51 8.97
C MET A 7 8.32 3.41 9.60
N ILE A 8 7.61 2.66 8.75
CA ILE A 8 6.73 1.57 9.17
C ILE A 8 7.56 0.52 9.92
N GLN A 9 7.14 0.15 11.13
CA GLN A 9 7.78 -0.89 11.93
C GLN A 9 6.96 -2.20 11.95
N PRO A 10 7.60 -3.37 12.12
CA PRO A 10 6.89 -4.63 12.34
C PRO A 10 5.97 -4.55 13.56
N GLY A 11 4.77 -5.11 13.44
CA GLY A 11 3.75 -5.11 14.49
C GLY A 11 2.90 -3.84 14.54
N GLU A 12 3.33 -2.76 13.89
CA GLU A 12 2.47 -1.58 13.70
C GLU A 12 1.35 -1.88 12.71
N MET A 13 0.22 -1.23 12.95
CA MET A 13 -0.87 -1.22 12.00
C MET A 13 -0.44 -0.51 10.72
N ALA A 14 -0.55 -1.17 9.58
CA ALA A 14 -0.26 -0.57 8.28
C ALA A 14 -1.09 0.73 8.08
N PRO A 15 -0.48 1.83 7.60
CA PRO A 15 -1.19 3.05 7.27
C PRO A 15 -2.30 2.78 6.27
N ASP A 16 -3.49 3.32 6.53
CA ASP A 16 -4.60 3.15 5.60
C ASP A 16 -4.44 4.07 4.38
N PHE A 17 -4.93 3.61 3.24
CA PHE A 17 -4.98 4.40 2.01
C PHE A 17 -6.16 3.99 1.14
N THR A 18 -6.58 4.94 0.33
CA THR A 18 -7.55 4.74 -0.75
C THR A 18 -6.93 5.25 -2.04
N LEU A 19 -6.93 4.41 -3.08
CA LEU A 19 -6.34 4.70 -4.38
C LEU A 19 -7.23 4.18 -5.50
N GLU A 20 -7.17 4.82 -6.66
CA GLU A 20 -7.71 4.25 -7.88
C GLU A 20 -6.81 3.12 -8.38
N SER A 21 -7.43 2.05 -8.88
CA SER A 21 -6.74 0.90 -9.46
C SER A 21 -7.37 0.49 -10.80
N THR A 22 -6.77 -0.47 -11.49
CA THR A 22 -7.32 -1.03 -12.74
C THR A 22 -8.66 -1.74 -12.56
N GLU A 23 -9.04 -2.10 -11.33
CA GLU A 23 -10.31 -2.75 -10.99
C GLU A 23 -11.30 -1.80 -10.27
N GLY A 24 -10.97 -0.50 -10.21
CA GLY A 24 -11.73 0.53 -9.48
C GLY A 24 -11.07 0.96 -8.17
N THR A 25 -11.79 1.72 -7.35
CA THR A 25 -11.26 2.26 -6.08
C THR A 25 -10.92 1.15 -5.09
N PHE A 26 -9.69 1.15 -4.59
CA PHE A 26 -9.18 0.24 -3.57
C PHE A 26 -9.00 0.97 -2.25
N THR A 27 -9.47 0.38 -1.15
CA THR A 27 -9.18 0.85 0.23
C THR A 27 -8.58 -0.28 1.06
N LEU A 28 -7.38 -0.08 1.62
CA LEU A 28 -6.64 -1.12 2.33
C LEU A 28 -7.42 -1.64 3.56
N SER A 29 -8.01 -0.74 4.35
CA SER A 29 -8.76 -1.11 5.56
C SER A 29 -9.98 -1.99 5.30
N ALA A 30 -10.54 -1.98 4.10
CA ALA A 30 -11.67 -2.84 3.72
C ALA A 30 -11.34 -4.35 3.74
N LEU A 31 -10.05 -4.70 3.69
CA LEU A 31 -9.56 -6.09 3.70
C LEU A 31 -9.22 -6.61 5.10
N ARG A 32 -9.21 -5.75 6.13
CA ARG A 32 -8.84 -6.10 7.50
C ARG A 32 -9.71 -7.25 8.04
N GLY A 33 -9.07 -8.23 8.68
CA GLY A 33 -9.74 -9.40 9.25
C GLY A 33 -10.30 -10.40 8.22
N ARG A 34 -10.19 -10.11 6.91
CA ARG A 34 -10.72 -10.97 5.84
C ARG A 34 -9.61 -11.64 5.04
N LYS A 35 -8.53 -10.92 4.74
CA LYS A 35 -7.43 -11.40 3.89
C LYS A 35 -6.08 -10.89 4.40
N ARG A 36 -5.02 -11.66 4.15
CA ARG A 36 -3.63 -11.18 4.26
C ARG A 36 -3.30 -10.40 2.99
N VAL A 37 -2.55 -9.32 3.13
CA VAL A 37 -2.22 -8.40 2.03
C VAL A 37 -0.71 -8.26 1.93
N LEU A 38 -0.18 -8.33 0.70
CA LEU A 38 1.21 -8.03 0.35
C LEU A 38 1.20 -6.86 -0.64
N ILE A 39 1.94 -5.80 -0.34
CA ILE A 39 2.07 -4.62 -1.21
C ILE A 39 3.47 -4.61 -1.80
N ILE A 40 3.55 -4.51 -3.12
CA ILE A 40 4.81 -4.46 -3.87
C ILE A 40 4.77 -3.23 -4.76
N PHE A 41 5.78 -2.38 -4.65
CA PHE A 41 5.99 -1.25 -5.55
C PHE A 41 7.05 -1.63 -6.59
N TYR A 42 6.81 -1.32 -7.85
CA TYR A 42 7.77 -1.50 -8.93
C TYR A 42 7.85 -0.23 -9.78
N PRO A 43 8.98 0.06 -10.46
CA PRO A 43 9.23 1.38 -11.04
C PRO A 43 8.28 1.76 -12.16
N LYS A 44 8.01 0.82 -13.09
CA LYS A 44 7.13 1.03 -14.24
C LYS A 44 6.81 -0.28 -14.94
N ASP A 45 5.62 -0.33 -15.55
CA ASP A 45 5.20 -1.39 -16.48
C ASP A 45 6.15 -1.52 -17.68
N ASN A 46 6.24 -2.74 -18.23
CA ASN A 46 6.94 -3.05 -19.49
C ASN A 46 8.42 -2.63 -19.52
N THR A 47 9.11 -2.73 -18.38
CA THR A 47 10.56 -2.51 -18.31
C THR A 47 11.30 -3.85 -18.28
N PRO A 48 12.42 -4.03 -19.03
CA PRO A 48 13.19 -5.28 -19.01
C PRO A 48 13.86 -5.59 -17.66
N GLY A 49 13.99 -4.57 -16.80
CA GLY A 49 14.97 -4.52 -15.71
C GLY A 49 16.16 -3.68 -16.12
#